data_AF-A0A2A5BKX7-F1
#
_entry.id   AF-A0A2A5BKX7-F1
#
_cell.length_a   1.000
_cell.length_b   1.000
_cell.length_c   1.000
_cell.angle_alpha   90.00
_cell.angle_beta   90.00
_cell.angle_gamma   90.00
#
_symmetry.space_group_name_H-M   'P 1'
#
loop_
_entity.id
_entity.type
_entity.pdbx_description
1 polymer ?
#
loop_
_entity_poly.entity_id
_entity_poly.type
_entity_poly.pdbx_seq_one_letter_code
_entity_poly.pdbx_strand_id
1 'polypeptide(L)' 'STREFEVFRMLAEGFRIDAIAHNLNISHKTVANYQSTLKQKLGISSAVELVRLAIQSGVIANN' A
#
# COMPACT_ATOMS: atom_id res chain seq x y z
N SER A 1 -3.38 -10.62 -4.68
CA SER A 1 -4.82 -10.39 -4.89
C SER A 1 -5.13 -8.95 -5.20
N THR A 2 -6.25 -8.68 -5.89
CA THR A 2 -6.74 -7.33 -6.24
C THR A 2 -6.74 -6.40 -5.02
N ARG A 3 -7.21 -6.87 -3.86
CA ARG A 3 -7.22 -6.10 -2.60
C ARG A 3 -5.83 -5.74 -2.08
N GLU A 4 -4.84 -6.64 -2.14
CA GLU A 4 -3.46 -6.29 -1.77
C GLU A 4 -2.92 -5.18 -2.68
N PHE A 5 -3.25 -5.25 -3.97
CA PHE A 5 -2.81 -4.26 -4.94
C PHE A 5 -3.50 -2.91 -4.76
N GLU A 6 -4.79 -2.91 -4.41
CA GLU A 6 -5.52 -1.69 -4.04
C GLU A 6 -4.95 -1.04 -2.78
N VAL A 7 -4.68 -1.83 -1.72
CA VAL A 7 -4.01 -1.33 -0.51
C VAL A 7 -2.65 -0.74 -0.87
N PHE A 8 -1.87 -1.44 -1.70
CA PHE A 8 -0.56 -0.97 -2.14
C PHE A 8 -0.64 0.35 -2.91
N ARG A 9 -1.56 0.46 -3.88
CA ARG A 9 -1.78 1.67 -4.67
C ARG A 9 -2.16 2.84 -3.76
N MET A 10 -3.13 2.65 -2.86
CA MET A 10 -3.55 3.73 -1.97
C MET A 10 -2.44 4.13 -0.98
N LEU A 11 -1.70 3.16 -0.43
CA LEU A 11 -0.53 3.47 0.41
C LEU A 11 0.52 4.26 -0.36
N ALA A 12 0.74 3.92 -1.63
CA ALA A 12 1.66 4.60 -2.51
C ALA A 12 1.22 6.03 -2.86
N GLU A 13 -0.08 6.24 -3.07
CA GLU A 13 -0.68 7.58 -3.25
C GLU A 13 -0.61 8.43 -1.98
N GLY A 14 -0.21 7.86 -0.84
CA GLY A 14 -0.07 8.57 0.43
C GLY A 14 -1.32 8.50 1.32
N PHE A 15 -2.29 7.63 1.00
CA PHE A 15 -3.43 7.40 1.88
C PHE A 15 -2.99 6.75 3.20
N ARG A 16 -3.65 7.17 4.28
CA ARG A 16 -3.47 6.57 5.61
C ARG A 16 -4.19 5.23 5.70
N ILE A 17 -3.68 4.35 6.56
CA ILE A 17 -4.22 3.01 6.81
C ILE A 17 -5.72 3.05 7.14
N ASP A 18 -6.16 4.01 7.95
CA ASP A 18 -7.57 4.23 8.28
C ASP A 18 -8.43 4.56 7.04
N ALA A 19 -7.93 5.42 6.15
CA ALA A 19 -8.65 5.78 4.93
C ALA A 19 -8.78 4.57 4.00
N ILE A 20 -7.72 3.78 3.88
CA ILE A 20 -7.69 2.56 3.07
C ILE A 20 -8.65 1.51 3.63
N ALA A 21 -8.65 1.33 4.96
CA ALA A 21 -9.54 0.42 5.65
C ALA A 21 -11.00 0.79 5.42
N HIS A 22 -11.33 2.07 5.50
CA HIS A 22 -12.67 2.58 5.21
C HIS A 22 -13.03 2.35 3.73
N ASN A 23 -12.16 2.70 2.79
CA ASN A 23 -12.42 2.57 1.35
C ASN A 23 -12.61 1.12 0.90
N LEU A 24 -11.82 0.20 1.45
CA LEU A 24 -11.89 -1.23 1.14
C LEU A 24 -12.87 -1.99 2.06
N ASN A 25 -13.53 -1.28 2.98
CA ASN A 25 -14.44 -1.84 3.98
C ASN A 25 -13.83 -3.03 4.75
N ILE A 26 -12.55 -2.92 5.12
CA ILE A 26 -11.78 -3.94 5.87
C ILE A 26 -11.22 -3.35 7.17
N SER A 27 -10.86 -4.21 8.12
CA SER A 27 -10.26 -3.76 9.38
C SER A 27 -8.85 -3.22 9.18
N HIS A 28 -8.44 -2.27 10.02
CA HIS A 28 -7.09 -1.66 10.01
C HIS A 28 -6.02 -2.74 10.21
N LYS A 29 -6.34 -3.76 11.01
CA LYS A 29 -5.52 -4.96 11.24
C LYS A 29 -5.27 -5.73 9.93
N THR A 30 -6.29 -5.83 9.08
CA THR A 30 -6.19 -6.47 7.76
C THR A 30 -5.33 -5.64 6.81
N VAL A 31 -5.49 -4.31 6.80
CA VAL A 31 -4.63 -3.41 6.01
C VAL A 31 -3.17 -3.49 6.48
N ALA A 32 -2.92 -3.49 7.79
CA ALA A 32 -1.58 -3.65 8.37
C ALA A 32 -0.96 -5.02 8.02
N ASN A 33 -1.77 -6.07 7.99
CA ASN A 33 -1.33 -7.40 7.56
C ASN A 33 -0.93 -7.38 6.07
N TYR A 34 -1.78 -6.80 5.20
CA TYR A 34 -1.46 -6.64 3.78
C TYR A 34 -0.21 -5.79 3.57
N GLN A 35 -0.06 -4.68 4.29
CA GLN A 35 1.13 -3.86 4.25
C GLN A 35 2.38 -4.66 4.64
N SER A 36 2.31 -5.47 5.69
CA SER A 36 3.44 -6.30 6.13
C SER A 36 3.80 -7.35 5.07
N THR A 37 2.81 -8.01 4.48
CA THR A 37 3.02 -8.96 3.38
C THR A 37 3.60 -8.28 2.14
N LEU A 38 3.09 -7.11 1.77
CA LEU A 38 3.60 -6.30 0.66
C LEU A 38 5.04 -5.87 0.90
N LYS A 39 5.34 -5.38 2.10
CA LYS A 39 6.69 -5.01 2.52
C LYS A 39 7.67 -6.17 2.40
N GLN A 40 7.26 -7.35 2.87
CA GLN A 40 8.07 -8.56 2.77
C GLN A 40 8.27 -9.01 1.31
N LYS A 41 7.20 -9.00 0.49
CA LYS A 41 7.28 -9.37 -0.93
C LYS A 41 8.13 -8.40 -1.76
N LEU A 42 8.08 -7.12 -1.44
CA LEU A 42 8.76 -6.05 -2.16
C LEU A 42 10.12 -5.69 -1.56
N GLY A 43 10.48 -6.27 -0.41
CA GLY A 43 11.76 -6.03 0.27
C GLY A 43 11.91 -4.64 0.89
N ILE A 44 10.81 -3.98 1.27
CA ILE A 44 10.79 -2.58 1.71
C ILE A 44 10.45 -2.44 3.19
N SER A 45 11.22 -1.61 3.89
CA SER A 45 11.07 -1.42 5.34
C SER A 45 10.27 -0.17 5.71
N SER A 46 10.28 0.86 4.86
CA SER A 46 9.68 2.16 5.15
C SER A 46 8.56 2.56 4.19
N ALA A 47 7.64 3.40 4.66
CA ALA A 47 6.58 3.97 3.82
C ALA A 47 7.16 4.83 2.68
N VAL A 48 8.28 5.53 2.93
CA VAL A 48 8.99 6.31 1.89
C VAL A 48 9.48 5.41 0.76
N GLU A 49 10.05 4.25 1.11
CA GLU A 49 10.51 3.31 0.09
C GLU A 49 9.35 2.65 -0.63
N LEU A 50 8.23 2.40 0.06
CA LEU A 50 7.00 1.92 -0.56
C LEU A 50 6.48 2.89 -1.63
N VAL A 51 6.44 4.19 -1.33
CA VAL A 51 6.07 5.24 -2.30
C VAL A 51 7.06 5.26 -3.47
N ARG A 52 8.38 5.27 -3.18
CA ARG A 52 9.41 5.22 -4.23
C ARG A 52 9.27 4.01 -5.15
N LEU A 53 9.02 2.84 -4.57
CA LEU A 53 8.90 1.59 -5.30
C LEU A 53 7.61 1.54 -6.12
N ALA A 54 6.52 2.13 -5.63
CA ALA A 54 5.28 2.24 -6.37
C ALA A 54 5.38 3.20 -7.56
N ILE A 55 6.14 4.30 -7.44
CA ILE A 55 6.51 5.17 -8.57
C ILE A 55 7.36 4.39 -9.55
N GLN A 56 8.40 3.70 -9.06
CA GLN A 56 9.34 2.95 -9.90
C GLN A 56 8.68 1.77 -10.63
N SER A 57 7.69 1.13 -10.00
CA SER A 57 6.90 0.04 -10.55
C SER A 57 5.76 0.53 -11.45
N GLY A 58 5.58 1.85 -11.63
CA GLY A 58 4.53 2.44 -12.46
C GLY A 58 3.11 2.26 -11.90
N VAL A 59 2.96 1.91 -10.62
CA VAL A 59 1.65 1.72 -9.97
C VAL A 59 0.98 3.05 -9.66
N ILE A 60 1.79 4.08 -9.39
CA ILE A 60 1.37 5.48 -9.24
C ILE A 60 2.16 6.35 -10.22
N ALA A 61 1.45 7.17 -11.00
CA ALA A 61 2.06 8.14 -11.89
C ALA A 61 2.25 9.45 -11.11
N ASN A 62 3.49 9.89 -10.96
CA ASN A 62 3.79 11.21 -10.44
C ASN A 62 3.42 12.26 -11.51
N ASN A 63 2.20 12.79 -11.45
CA ASN A 63 1.74 13.90 -12.28
C ASN A 63 1.95 15.24 -11.57
#